data_AF-A0A5C7RHR4-F1
#
_entry.id   AF-A0A5C7RHR4-F1
#
_cell.length_a   1.000
_cell.length_b   1.000
_cell.length_c   1.000
_cell.angle_alpha   90.00
_cell.angle_beta   90.00
_cell.angle_gamma   90.00
#
_symmetry.space_group_name_H-M   'P 1'
#
loop_
_entity.id
_entity.type
_entity.pdbx_description
1 polymer ?
#
loop_
_entity_poly.entity_id
_entity_poly.type
_entity_poly.pdbx_seq_one_letter_code
_entity_poly.pdbx_strand_id
1 'polypeptide(L)' 'MDILLLVKAAIMGLVEGATEFLPVSSTGHLILAGDLLNFMDPAKRSVFEIAIQLGAILAIVWEYR' A
#
# COMPACT_ATOMS: atom_id res chain seq x y z
N MET A 1 -7.64 17.24 -10.11
CA MET A 1 -7.08 16.27 -9.15
C MET A 1 -8.11 15.17 -9.00
N ASP A 2 -7.76 13.92 -9.31
CA ASP A 2 -8.71 12.82 -9.20
C ASP A 2 -8.81 12.39 -7.74
N ILE A 3 -9.82 12.92 -7.04
CA ILE A 3 -10.05 12.68 -5.61
C ILE A 3 -10.30 11.19 -5.36
N LEU A 4 -10.99 10.51 -6.29
CA LEU A 4 -11.28 9.09 -6.15
C LEU A 4 -9.98 8.27 -6.19
N LEU A 5 -9.05 8.63 -7.08
CA LEU A 5 -7.73 8.00 -7.12
C LEU A 5 -6.95 8.21 -5.81
N LEU A 6 -7.00 9.41 -5.23
CA LEU A 6 -6.33 9.70 -3.94
C LEU A 6 -6.91 8.87 -2.80
N VAL A 7 -8.24 8.71 -2.76
CA VAL A 7 -8.91 7.87 -1.75
C VAL A 7 -8.47 6.41 -1.90
N LYS A 8 -8.42 5.87 -3.13
CA LYS A 8 -7.92 4.50 -3.36
C LYS A 8 -6.46 4.35 -2.92
N ALA A 9 -5.60 5.31 -3.25
CA ALA A 9 -4.20 5.30 -2.85
C ALA A 9 -4.04 5.36 -1.32
N ALA A 10 -4.85 6.15 -0.62
CA ALA A 10 -4.87 6.21 0.83
C ALA A 10 -5.29 4.86 1.45
N ILE A 11 -6.32 4.21 0.90
CA ILE A 11 -6.75 2.87 1.36
C ILE A 11 -5.61 1.85 1.16
N MET A 12 -4.98 1.83 -0.01
CA MET A 12 -3.84 0.93 -0.27
C MET A 12 -2.68 1.17 0.70
N GLY A 13 -2.34 2.43 0.98
CA GLY A 13 -1.31 2.77 1.96
C GLY A 13 -1.66 2.38 3.40
N LEU A 14 -2.94 2.46 3.78
CA LEU A 14 -3.41 2.00 5.09
C LEU A 14 -3.32 0.47 5.21
N VAL A 15 -3.68 -0.26 4.15
CA VAL A 15 -3.56 -1.73 4.13
C VAL A 15 -2.10 -2.14 4.28
N GLU A 16 -1.20 -1.53 3.53
CA GLU A 16 0.24 -1.78 3.64
C GLU A 16 0.77 -1.49 5.05
N GLY A 17 0.58 -0.27 5.55
CA GLY A 17 1.08 0.12 6.86
C GLY A 17 0.51 -0.72 8.02
N ALA A 18 -0.73 -1.20 7.89
CA ALA A 18 -1.33 -2.08 8.89
C ALA A 18 -0.80 -3.52 8.82
N THR A 19 -0.47 -4.03 7.64
CA THR A 19 -0.18 -5.47 7.43
C THR A 19 1.31 -5.79 7.30
N GLU A 20 2.16 -4.83 6.97
CA GLU A 20 3.59 -5.06 6.71
C GLU A 20 4.36 -5.58 7.93
N PHE A 21 3.98 -5.15 9.13
CA PHE A 21 4.63 -5.59 10.38
C PHE A 21 3.93 -6.77 11.06
N LEU A 22 2.75 -7.14 10.57
CA LEU A 22 2.00 -8.30 11.06
C LEU A 22 2.40 -9.54 10.25
N PRO A 23 2.48 -10.74 10.85
CA PRO A 23 2.81 -11.98 10.14
C PRO A 23 1.60 -12.51 9.34
N VAL A 24 1.03 -11.68 8.47
CA VAL A 24 -0.22 -11.93 7.72
C VAL A 24 -0.09 -11.75 6.20
N SER A 25 1.11 -11.44 5.69
CA SER A 25 1.41 -11.15 4.28
C SER A 25 0.71 -9.89 3.73
N SER A 26 1.43 -8.77 3.70
CA SER A 26 0.99 -7.50 3.10
C SER A 26 0.74 -7.62 1.59
N THR A 27 1.60 -8.34 0.87
CA THR A 27 1.45 -8.56 -0.59
C THR A 27 0.09 -9.17 -0.96
N GLY A 28 -0.37 -10.18 -0.22
CA GLY A 28 -1.67 -10.79 -0.48
C GLY A 28 -2.84 -9.82 -0.26
N HIS A 29 -2.76 -9.01 0.80
CA HIS A 29 -3.78 -8.01 1.10
C HIS A 29 -3.79 -6.88 0.08
N LEU A 30 -2.63 -6.45 -0.43
CA LEU A 30 -2.53 -5.43 -1.48
C LEU A 30 -3.08 -5.91 -2.82
N ILE A 31 -2.82 -7.16 -3.22
CA ILE A 31 -3.41 -7.73 -4.43
C ILE A 31 -4.94 -7.74 -4.33
N LEU A 32 -5.49 -8.26 -3.22
CA LEU A 32 -6.93 -8.31 -2.99
C LEU A 32 -7.56 -6.91 -2.93
N ALA A 33 -6.97 -5.99 -2.17
CA ALA A 33 -7.46 -4.62 -2.05
C ALA A 33 -7.39 -3.88 -3.39
N GLY A 34 -6.30 -4.06 -4.15
CA GLY A 34 -6.11 -3.47 -5.46
C GLY A 34 -7.15 -3.95 -6.47
N ASP A 35 -7.48 -5.24 -6.47
CA ASP A 35 -8.51 -5.83 -7.33
C ASP A 35 -9.92 -5.34 -6.94
N LEU A 36 -10.24 -5.32 -5.64
CA LEU A 36 -11.53 -4.82 -5.14
C LEU A 36 -11.75 -3.35 -5.46
N LEU A 37 -10.70 -2.54 -5.41
CA LEU A 37 -10.76 -1.10 -5.68
C LEU A 37 -10.65 -0.78 -7.18
N ASN A 38 -10.41 -1.78 -8.04
CA ASN A 38 -10.05 -1.61 -9.44
C ASN A 38 -8.96 -0.52 -9.58
N PHE A 39 -7.87 -0.71 -8.82
CA PHE A 39 -6.84 0.29 -8.61
C PHE A 39 -5.71 0.14 -9.62
N MET A 40 -5.67 1.03 -10.62
CA MET A 40 -4.64 1.09 -11.66
C MET A 40 -4.49 -0.19 -12.50
N ASP A 41 -3.73 -0.06 -13.60
CA ASP A 41 -3.25 -1.20 -14.39
C ASP A 41 -2.23 -2.01 -13.57
N PRO A 42 -2.11 -3.34 -13.77
CA PRO A 42 -1.22 -4.20 -12.99
C PRO A 42 0.23 -3.71 -12.93
N ALA A 43 0.76 -3.19 -14.05
CA ALA A 43 2.13 -2.68 -14.12
C ALA A 43 2.36 -1.39 -13.32
N LYS A 44 1.34 -0.53 -13.20
CA LYS A 44 1.44 0.69 -12.37
C LYS A 44 1.20 0.36 -10.91
N ARG A 45 0.30 -0.58 -10.63
CA ARG A 45 0.01 -1.05 -9.28
C ARG A 45 1.25 -1.64 -8.62
N SER A 46 2.00 -2.51 -9.30
CA SER A 46 3.21 -3.11 -8.73
C SER A 46 4.26 -2.07 -8.34
N VAL A 47 4.45 -1.04 -9.17
CA VAL A 47 5.36 0.07 -8.84
C VAL A 47 4.86 0.86 -7.64
N PHE A 48 3.54 1.08 -7.54
CA PHE A 48 2.93 1.76 -6.40
C PHE A 48 3.09 0.97 -5.10
N GLU A 49 2.86 -0.35 -5.13
CA GLU A 49 3.03 -1.25 -3.97
C GLU A 49 4.47 -1.19 -3.41
N ILE A 50 5.48 -1.21 -4.31
CA ILE A 50 6.88 -1.03 -3.91
C ILE A 50 7.13 0.37 -3.32
N ALA A 51 6.51 1.41 -3.87
CA ALA A 51 6.69 2.77 -3.38
C ALA A 51 6.10 2.99 -1.98
N ILE A 52 4.94 2.39 -1.67
CA ILE A 52 4.31 2.53 -0.35
C ILE A 52 5.02 1.73 0.75
N GLN A 53 5.69 0.63 0.41
CA GLN A 53 6.57 -0.11 1.33
C GLN A 53 7.68 0.77 1.91
N LEU A 54 8.21 1.71 1.11
CA LEU A 54 9.19 2.69 1.61
C LEU A 54 8.62 3.55 2.74
N GLY A 55 7.32 3.85 2.70
CA GLY A 55 6.62 4.55 3.78
C GLY A 55 6.58 3.73 5.07
N ALA A 56 6.32 2.43 4.98
CA ALA A 56 6.37 1.51 6.11
C ALA A 56 7.79 1.41 6.69
N ILE A 57 8.82 1.26 5.83
CA ILE A 57 10.23 1.25 6.25
C ILE A 57 10.58 2.56 6.98
N LEU A 58 10.17 3.71 6.44
CA LEU A 58 10.40 5.02 7.07
C LEU A 58 9.71 5.13 8.44
N ALA A 59 8.53 4.53 8.62
CA ALA A 59 7.87 4.49 9.92
C ALA A 59 8.71 3.75 10.97
N ILE A 60 9.33 2.61 10.62
CA ILE A 60 10.28 1.91 11.50
C ILE A 60 11.54 2.75 11.74
N VAL A 61 12.14 3.30 10.68
CA VAL A 61 13.35 4.14 10.84
C VAL A 61 13.10 5.31 11.79
N TRP A 62 11.90 5.89 11.76
CA TRP A 62 11.51 6.95 12.66
C TRP A 62 11.22 6.47 14.09
N GLU A 63 10.55 5.33 14.26
CA GLU A 63 10.22 4.77 15.58
C GLU A 63 11.48 4.35 16.36
N TYR A 64 12.50 3.85 15.67
CA TYR A 64 13.74 3.32 16.27
C TYR A 64 14.95 4.27 16.18
N ARG A 65 14.75 5.56 15.87
CA ARG A 65 15.81 6.58 15.87
C ARG A 65 16.24 6.98 17.28
#